data_AF-A0A954GNI5-F1
#
_entry.id   AF-A0A954GNI5-F1
#
_cell.length_a   1.000
_cell.length_b   1.000
_cell.length_c   1.000
_cell.angle_alpha   90.00
_cell.angle_beta   90.00
_cell.angle_gamma   90.00
#
_symmetry.space_group_name_H-M   'P 1'
#
loop_
_entity.id
_entity.type
_entity.pdbx_description
1 polymer ?
#
loop_
_entity_poly.entity_id
_entity_poly.type
_entity_poly.pdbx_seq_one_letter_code
_entity_poly.pdbx_strand_id
1 'polypeptide(L)'
;MLNRYLPLIACVCCLGCGGSSPEPATPPTESTTQQDSPATSDVTPEQSPAAATPVATPPQEMPVSIPSISLSGTPSSGNSNVSPAGATSSGAGTPTAGSVLRKQVLAAMDPLQIMLGSWRGTTQKPVGDFKGLDEPEWVWDFKTNRDHPSMVMKSNESNYFREARLTYLPDREIYQMKTTGPDGAERVYEGTFEVPVEKYQGDDDRMHVKYKLALAQTNGTTPRDTWQVIFNQQENNRYLMELGRQQSDRFLRFDTVATQRQGTSFAKSDDDYGDRECIISGGLGTSQVSYNGKSYWVCCSGCKAAFDEDPETWIAEYEAKQKAKQ
;
A
#
# COMPACT_ATOMS: atom_id res chain seq x y z
N MET A 1 -40.08 13.49 -49.37
CA MET A 1 -39.99 13.97 -50.76
C MET A 1 -38.59 14.55 -50.96
N LEU A 2 -37.84 14.02 -51.95
CA LEU A 2 -36.78 14.64 -52.79
C LEU A 2 -35.82 15.68 -52.15
N ASN A 3 -34.49 15.71 -52.38
CA ASN A 3 -33.60 15.04 -53.33
C ASN A 3 -32.12 15.36 -52.94
N ARG A 4 -31.23 14.37 -53.12
CA ARG A 4 -29.81 14.37 -53.58
C ARG A 4 -28.95 15.65 -53.52
N TYR A 5 -27.67 15.52 -53.11
CA TYR A 5 -26.53 15.25 -54.02
C TYR A 5 -25.20 15.03 -53.26
N LEU A 6 -24.50 13.97 -53.67
CA LEU A 6 -23.11 13.60 -53.39
C LEU A 6 -22.28 13.89 -54.67
N PRO A 7 -20.95 14.05 -54.59
CA PRO A 7 -20.14 13.42 -55.62
C PRO A 7 -18.96 12.61 -55.07
N LEU A 8 -18.83 11.45 -55.69
CA LEU A 8 -17.78 10.44 -55.64
C LEU A 8 -16.75 10.82 -56.73
N ILE A 9 -15.44 10.77 -56.43
CA ILE A 9 -14.38 10.84 -57.45
C ILE A 9 -13.53 9.58 -57.34
N ALA A 10 -13.57 8.77 -58.39
CA ALA A 10 -12.67 7.64 -58.68
C ALA A 10 -12.30 7.71 -60.17
N CYS A 11 -11.01 7.57 -60.50
CA CYS A 11 -10.51 7.33 -61.86
C CYS A 11 -9.06 6.79 -61.73
N VAL A 12 -8.78 5.48 -61.89
CA VAL A 12 -8.57 4.65 -63.11
C VAL A 12 -7.07 4.40 -63.39
N CYS A 13 -6.75 3.11 -63.53
CA CYS A 13 -5.46 2.49 -63.84
C CYS A 13 -5.19 2.38 -65.36
N CYS A 14 -3.91 2.33 -65.76
CA CYS A 14 -3.33 1.65 -66.95
C CYS A 14 -1.86 1.31 -66.59
N LEU A 15 -1.42 0.05 -66.43
CA LEU A 15 -1.01 -0.98 -67.40
C LEU A 15 0.13 -0.58 -68.37
N GLY A 16 1.25 -1.30 -68.28
CA GLY A 16 2.35 -1.34 -69.25
C GLY A 16 3.40 -2.42 -68.90
N CYS A 17 3.49 -3.47 -69.71
CA CYS A 17 4.30 -4.70 -69.56
C CYS A 17 5.58 -4.70 -70.44
N GLY A 18 6.54 -5.56 -70.07
CA GLY A 18 7.62 -6.12 -70.92
C GLY A 18 8.77 -6.64 -70.04
N GLY A 19 8.95 -7.95 -69.76
CA GLY A 19 9.47 -9.04 -70.62
C GLY A 19 11.00 -9.14 -70.45
N SER A 20 11.72 -10.24 -70.16
CA SER A 20 11.49 -11.69 -70.20
C SER A 20 12.65 -12.41 -69.45
N SER A 21 12.39 -13.57 -68.82
CA SER A 21 13.37 -14.55 -68.24
C SER A 21 13.99 -15.48 -69.33
N PRO A 22 14.92 -16.46 -69.11
CA PRO A 22 15.27 -17.20 -67.86
C PRO A 22 16.75 -17.66 -67.58
N GLU A 23 17.00 -18.06 -66.30
CA GLU A 23 17.89 -19.09 -65.65
C GLU A 23 19.18 -19.69 -66.30
N PRO A 24 20.09 -20.46 -65.62
CA PRO A 24 20.01 -21.12 -64.28
C PRO A 24 21.30 -21.18 -63.36
N ALA A 25 21.11 -21.79 -62.17
CA ALA A 25 21.97 -22.76 -61.45
C ALA A 25 23.19 -22.36 -60.55
N THR A 26 22.95 -22.44 -59.23
CA THR A 26 23.68 -23.12 -58.10
C THR A 26 25.14 -22.79 -57.65
N PRO A 27 25.47 -23.01 -56.33
CA PRO A 27 26.59 -22.46 -55.54
C PRO A 27 27.81 -23.43 -55.46
N PRO A 28 28.93 -23.23 -54.71
CA PRO A 28 29.09 -23.25 -53.22
C PRO A 28 30.18 -22.20 -52.74
N THR A 29 30.68 -22.05 -51.50
CA THR A 29 31.44 -22.96 -50.62
C THR A 29 31.91 -22.19 -49.37
N GLU A 30 31.85 -22.85 -48.21
CA GLU A 30 32.53 -22.53 -46.95
C GLU A 30 34.06 -22.64 -47.07
N SER A 31 34.82 -21.80 -46.36
CA SER A 31 36.22 -22.09 -46.05
C SER A 31 36.54 -21.76 -44.60
N THR A 32 36.66 -22.83 -43.82
CA THR A 32 37.29 -22.94 -42.50
C THR A 32 38.78 -23.22 -42.68
N THR A 33 39.66 -22.46 -42.01
CA THR A 33 40.97 -22.90 -41.47
C THR A 33 41.40 -21.84 -40.43
N GLN A 34 41.44 -22.14 -39.12
CA GLN A 34 42.61 -22.54 -38.31
C GLN A 34 43.86 -21.67 -38.54
N GLN A 35 44.72 -21.31 -37.58
CA GLN A 35 44.85 -21.45 -36.12
C GLN A 35 46.23 -20.81 -35.87
N ASP A 36 46.38 -19.89 -34.90
CA ASP A 36 47.69 -19.66 -34.26
C ASP A 36 47.55 -18.84 -32.98
N SER A 37 48.04 -19.41 -31.88
CA SER A 37 48.43 -18.73 -30.65
C SER A 37 49.94 -18.49 -30.70
N PRO A 38 50.50 -17.50 -29.99
CA PRO A 38 51.00 -17.83 -28.65
C PRO A 38 50.97 -16.70 -27.60
N ALA A 39 51.31 -17.11 -26.37
CA ALA A 39 52.01 -16.38 -25.30
C ALA A 39 51.21 -15.55 -24.26
N THR A 40 50.91 -16.27 -23.16
CA THR A 40 51.18 -15.97 -21.73
C THR A 40 51.80 -14.62 -21.32
N SER A 41 51.21 -14.00 -20.29
CA SER A 41 51.88 -13.20 -19.24
C SER A 41 50.95 -13.23 -18.00
N ASP A 42 51.25 -14.06 -17.01
CA ASP A 42 51.93 -13.75 -15.74
C ASP A 42 51.24 -12.66 -14.89
N VAL A 43 50.60 -13.09 -13.80
CA VAL A 43 50.19 -12.24 -12.67
C VAL A 43 50.83 -12.81 -11.40
N THR A 44 51.88 -12.15 -10.94
CA THR A 44 52.51 -12.36 -9.63
C THR A 44 51.76 -11.55 -8.55
N PRO A 45 51.57 -12.10 -7.33
CA PRO A 45 50.91 -11.40 -6.22
C PRO A 45 51.92 -10.90 -5.17
N GLU A 46 51.85 -9.62 -4.78
CA GLU A 46 52.52 -9.02 -3.61
C GLU A 46 51.94 -7.60 -3.42
N GLN A 47 51.62 -7.00 -2.27
CA GLN A 47 51.90 -7.27 -0.85
C GLN A 47 50.94 -6.41 0.01
N SER A 48 50.81 -6.80 1.29
CA SER A 48 50.14 -6.14 2.41
C SER A 48 50.59 -4.69 2.66
N PRO A 49 49.80 -3.90 3.43
CA PRO A 49 50.34 -3.56 4.75
C PRO A 49 49.36 -3.74 5.92
N ALA A 50 49.94 -4.19 7.02
CA ALA A 50 49.39 -4.19 8.36
C ALA A 50 49.39 -2.77 8.97
N ALA A 51 48.37 -2.46 9.78
CA ALA A 51 48.52 -2.16 11.21
C ALA A 51 47.29 -1.41 11.76
N ALA A 52 46.84 -1.86 12.92
CA ALA A 52 45.64 -1.47 13.64
C ALA A 52 45.75 -0.09 14.31
N THR A 53 44.60 0.55 14.56
CA THR A 53 44.25 1.28 15.81
C THR A 53 42.74 1.59 15.84
N PRO A 54 42.14 1.94 17.01
CA PRO A 54 41.08 1.12 17.58
C PRO A 54 39.69 1.76 17.58
N VAL A 55 38.71 0.90 17.90
CA VAL A 55 37.31 1.14 18.27
C VAL A 55 37.12 2.44 19.06
N ALA A 56 36.29 3.33 18.51
CA ALA A 56 35.72 4.46 19.25
C ALA A 56 34.42 4.00 19.95
N THR A 57 34.46 4.07 21.28
CA THR A 57 33.32 3.86 22.19
C THR A 57 32.20 4.88 21.92
N PRO A 58 30.92 4.48 21.90
CA PRO A 58 29.80 5.42 21.82
C PRO A 58 29.66 6.24 23.12
N PRO A 59 29.33 7.54 23.05
CA PRO A 59 29.09 8.36 24.24
C PRO A 59 27.89 7.85 25.03
N GLN A 60 28.06 7.85 26.36
CA GLN A 60 27.10 7.38 27.33
C GLN A 60 25.81 8.21 27.36
N GLU A 61 24.73 7.46 27.57
CA GLU A 61 23.38 7.83 27.93
C GLU A 61 23.37 8.85 29.09
N MET A 62 22.75 10.02 28.89
CA MET A 62 22.42 10.92 29.99
C MET A 62 21.04 10.55 30.55
N PRO A 63 20.89 10.34 31.86
CA PRO A 63 19.60 9.99 32.45
C PRO A 63 18.63 11.18 32.41
N VAL A 64 17.51 10.97 31.73
CA VAL A 64 16.35 11.87 31.74
C VAL A 64 15.79 11.95 33.16
N SER A 65 15.90 13.12 33.77
CA SER A 65 15.27 13.41 35.07
C SER A 65 13.77 13.60 34.88
N ILE A 66 12.98 12.62 35.34
CA ILE A 66 11.53 12.70 35.40
C ILE A 66 11.17 13.45 36.71
N PRO A 67 10.43 14.58 36.67
CA PRO A 67 9.96 15.20 37.90
C PRO A 67 8.92 14.30 38.59
N SER A 68 9.21 13.91 39.83
CA SER A 68 8.32 13.15 40.70
C SER A 68 7.13 14.01 41.14
N ILE A 69 5.92 13.57 40.77
CA ILE A 69 4.67 14.17 41.22
C ILE A 69 4.47 13.74 42.69
N SER A 70 4.62 14.68 43.62
CA SER A 70 4.31 14.45 45.03
C SER A 70 2.80 14.49 45.24
N LEU A 71 2.19 13.32 45.48
CA LEU A 71 0.85 13.23 46.09
C LEU A 71 1.01 13.31 47.62
N SER A 72 0.84 14.50 48.17
CA SER A 72 0.61 14.71 49.60
C SER A 72 -0.44 15.80 49.80
N GLY A 73 -1.63 15.37 50.22
CA GLY A 73 -2.79 16.22 50.49
C GLY A 73 -3.93 15.40 51.08
N THR A 74 -3.85 15.13 52.38
CA THR A 74 -4.85 14.45 53.23
C THR A 74 -6.13 15.32 53.35
N PRO A 75 -7.30 14.73 53.66
CA PRO A 75 -8.61 15.27 53.29
C PRO A 75 -9.19 16.20 54.35
N SER A 76 -10.06 17.13 53.93
CA SER A 76 -10.94 17.87 54.83
C SER A 76 -12.40 17.47 54.59
N SER A 77 -12.90 16.70 55.55
CA SER A 77 -14.24 16.57 56.10
C SER A 77 -15.40 17.33 55.44
N GLY A 78 -16.50 16.62 55.17
CA GLY A 78 -17.81 17.26 54.95
C GLY A 78 -18.94 16.32 54.52
N ASN A 79 -19.59 15.68 55.50
CA ASN A 79 -20.93 15.07 55.48
C ASN A 79 -21.19 13.75 54.72
N SER A 80 -21.20 12.69 55.53
CA SER A 80 -22.29 11.71 55.72
C SER A 80 -23.46 11.71 54.74
N ASN A 81 -23.56 10.64 53.96
CA ASN A 81 -24.77 9.80 53.99
C ASN A 81 -24.44 8.36 53.60
N VAL A 82 -24.88 7.43 54.43
CA VAL A 82 -24.62 5.99 54.34
C VAL A 82 -25.88 5.28 53.79
N SER A 83 -25.67 4.57 52.67
CA SER A 83 -26.28 3.28 52.24
C SER A 83 -27.76 3.19 51.79
N PRO A 84 -28.19 2.11 51.09
CA PRO A 84 -27.43 0.91 50.67
C PRO A 84 -27.61 0.44 49.20
N ALA A 85 -26.75 -0.52 48.83
CA ALA A 85 -26.99 -1.70 48.00
C ALA A 85 -27.34 -1.56 46.50
N GLY A 86 -26.43 -2.11 45.69
CA GLY A 86 -26.82 -3.17 44.74
C GLY A 86 -27.46 -2.71 43.44
N ALA A 87 -26.64 -2.26 42.50
CA ALA A 87 -26.96 -2.44 41.08
C ALA A 87 -25.66 -2.71 40.34
N THR A 88 -25.46 -3.98 39.99
CA THR A 88 -24.53 -4.42 38.96
C THR A 88 -24.95 -3.74 37.67
N SER A 89 -24.35 -2.59 37.34
CA SER A 89 -24.52 -1.99 36.02
C SER A 89 -23.55 -2.68 35.07
N SER A 90 -23.92 -3.88 34.63
CA SER A 90 -23.55 -4.37 33.31
C SER A 90 -24.28 -3.49 32.29
N GLY A 91 -23.76 -2.27 32.11
CA GLY A 91 -24.23 -1.37 31.10
C GLY A 91 -23.64 -1.80 29.76
N ALA A 92 -24.38 -2.60 29.01
CA ALA A 92 -24.28 -2.56 27.55
C ALA A 92 -24.74 -1.14 27.13
N GLY A 93 -23.81 -0.19 27.19
CA GLY A 93 -24.06 1.20 26.86
C GLY A 93 -24.48 1.34 25.39
N THR A 94 -25.44 2.21 25.13
CA THR A 94 -25.76 2.65 23.77
C THR A 94 -24.48 3.13 23.07
N PRO A 95 -24.17 2.67 21.85
CA PRO A 95 -22.96 3.09 21.17
C PRO A 95 -22.95 4.61 20.99
N THR A 96 -21.89 5.27 21.49
CA THR A 96 -21.66 6.71 21.30
C THR A 96 -21.56 7.03 19.80
N ALA A 97 -21.95 8.23 19.38
CA ALA A 97 -21.86 8.67 17.98
C ALA A 97 -20.46 8.43 17.36
N GLY A 98 -19.38 8.69 18.12
CA GLY A 98 -18.00 8.39 17.69
C GLY A 98 -17.74 6.90 17.42
N SER A 99 -18.32 6.00 18.23
CA SER A 99 -18.21 4.56 18.01
C SER A 99 -18.97 4.08 16.76
N VAL A 100 -20.09 4.72 16.43
CA VAL A 100 -20.84 4.43 15.19
C VAL A 100 -20.06 4.89 13.98
N LEU A 101 -19.52 6.12 14.01
CA LEU A 101 -18.68 6.66 12.95
C LEU A 101 -17.45 5.78 12.71
N ARG A 102 -16.74 5.42 13.78
CA ARG A 102 -15.58 4.53 13.73
C ARG A 102 -15.90 3.20 13.05
N LYS A 103 -17.04 2.58 13.38
CA LYS A 103 -17.47 1.31 12.77
C LYS A 103 -17.77 1.45 11.29
N GLN A 104 -18.40 2.56 10.87
CA GLN A 104 -18.64 2.84 9.45
C GLN A 104 -17.32 3.03 8.68
N VAL A 105 -16.38 3.78 9.24
CA VAL A 105 -15.03 3.97 8.64
C VAL A 105 -14.32 2.62 8.51
N LEU A 106 -14.28 1.81 9.57
CA LEU A 106 -13.63 0.50 9.54
C LEU A 106 -14.26 -0.45 8.52
N ALA A 107 -15.59 -0.48 8.44
CA ALA A 107 -16.32 -1.31 7.48
C ALA A 107 -16.03 -0.89 6.02
N ALA A 108 -16.04 0.42 5.73
CA ALA A 108 -15.73 0.92 4.39
C ALA A 108 -14.26 0.72 4.00
N MET A 109 -13.35 0.70 4.97
CA MET A 109 -11.92 0.51 4.75
C MET A 109 -11.50 -0.97 4.73
N ASP A 110 -12.37 -1.90 5.13
CA ASP A 110 -12.09 -3.35 5.21
C ASP A 110 -11.44 -3.92 3.93
N PRO A 111 -11.97 -3.64 2.72
CA PRO A 111 -11.35 -4.17 1.49
C PRO A 111 -9.94 -3.65 1.21
N LEU A 112 -9.63 -2.44 1.69
CA LEU A 112 -8.34 -1.77 1.46
C LEU A 112 -7.27 -2.29 2.41
N GLN A 113 -7.65 -3.03 3.46
CA GLN A 113 -6.69 -3.59 4.41
C GLN A 113 -5.72 -4.58 3.75
N ILE A 114 -6.06 -5.12 2.58
CA ILE A 114 -5.10 -5.88 1.79
C ILE A 114 -3.84 -5.06 1.52
N MET A 115 -3.89 -3.73 1.48
CA MET A 115 -2.69 -2.90 1.29
C MET A 115 -1.78 -2.83 2.52
N LEU A 116 -2.21 -3.24 3.72
CA LEU A 116 -1.40 -3.19 4.94
C LEU A 116 -0.11 -4.01 4.81
N GLY A 117 0.96 -3.52 5.43
CA GLY A 117 2.29 -4.15 5.43
C GLY A 117 3.29 -3.47 4.50
N SER A 118 4.45 -4.11 4.33
CA SER A 118 5.58 -3.59 3.57
C SER A 118 5.55 -4.06 2.12
N TRP A 119 5.92 -3.15 1.21
CA TRP A 119 5.90 -3.38 -0.23
C TRP A 119 7.19 -2.88 -0.87
N ARG A 120 7.50 -3.41 -2.05
CA ARG A 120 8.56 -2.92 -2.92
C ARG A 120 7.95 -2.53 -4.26
N GLY A 121 8.09 -1.26 -4.61
CA GLY A 121 7.61 -0.67 -5.85
C GLY A 121 8.73 -0.32 -6.82
N THR A 122 8.42 -0.33 -8.10
CA THR A 122 9.28 0.25 -9.14
C THR A 122 8.45 1.08 -10.10
N THR A 123 8.93 2.27 -10.44
CA THR A 123 8.27 3.13 -11.44
C THR A 123 8.39 2.54 -12.84
N GLN A 124 7.47 2.87 -13.72
CA GLN A 124 7.64 2.60 -15.15
C GLN A 124 8.50 3.69 -15.80
N LYS A 125 8.29 4.94 -15.42
CA LYS A 125 9.09 6.08 -15.86
C LYS A 125 10.47 6.05 -15.19
N PRO A 126 11.58 6.23 -15.95
CA PRO A 126 12.91 6.24 -15.37
C PRO A 126 13.13 7.48 -14.49
N VAL A 127 13.99 7.32 -13.49
CA VAL A 127 14.54 8.36 -12.61
C VAL A 127 16.07 8.33 -12.81
N GLY A 128 16.57 9.28 -13.60
CA GLY A 128 17.93 9.19 -14.14
C GLY A 128 18.05 8.00 -15.09
N ASP A 129 19.09 7.17 -14.89
CA ASP A 129 19.37 6.00 -15.73
C ASP A 129 18.62 4.72 -15.27
N PHE A 130 17.95 4.76 -14.12
CA PHE A 130 17.31 3.60 -13.52
C PHE A 130 15.80 3.79 -13.36
N LYS A 131 15.07 2.72 -13.03
CA LYS A 131 13.70 2.86 -12.53
C LYS A 131 13.75 3.44 -11.12
N GLY A 132 12.82 4.33 -10.82
CA GLY A 132 12.62 4.82 -9.46
C GLY A 132 12.20 3.68 -8.54
N LEU A 133 12.78 3.65 -7.35
CA LEU A 133 12.38 2.75 -6.29
C LEU A 133 11.21 3.36 -5.50
N ASP A 134 10.39 2.50 -4.93
CA ASP A 134 9.41 2.86 -3.92
C ASP A 134 9.41 1.74 -2.87
N GLU A 135 9.26 2.07 -1.60
CA GLU A 135 9.18 1.11 -0.50
C GLU A 135 8.06 1.52 0.45
N PRO A 136 6.78 1.38 0.06
CA PRO A 136 5.68 1.82 0.89
C PRO A 136 5.40 0.80 2.00
N GLU A 137 5.32 1.29 3.23
CA GLU A 137 4.79 0.55 4.37
C GLU A 137 3.45 1.16 4.78
N TRP A 138 2.39 0.37 4.72
CA TRP A 138 1.05 0.75 5.15
C TRP A 138 0.74 0.20 6.54
N VAL A 139 0.31 1.07 7.44
CA VAL A 139 -0.11 0.72 8.80
C VAL A 139 -1.44 1.38 9.13
N TRP A 140 -2.18 0.79 10.05
CA TRP A 140 -3.30 1.50 10.66
C TRP A 140 -2.80 2.55 11.65
N ASP A 141 -3.40 3.73 11.61
CA ASP A 141 -3.33 4.72 12.65
C ASP A 141 -4.72 4.91 13.28
N PHE A 142 -4.86 4.34 14.47
CA PHE A 142 -6.03 4.46 15.32
C PHE A 142 -5.92 5.59 16.35
N LYS A 143 -4.75 6.25 16.44
CA LYS A 143 -4.40 7.14 17.55
C LYS A 143 -4.66 8.60 17.22
N THR A 144 -4.26 9.06 16.03
CA THR A 144 -4.37 10.48 15.68
C THR A 144 -5.82 10.96 15.66
N ASN A 145 -6.75 10.12 15.21
CA ASN A 145 -8.17 10.37 15.33
C ASN A 145 -8.92 9.05 15.58
N ARG A 146 -9.39 8.87 16.83
CA ARG A 146 -10.06 7.63 17.24
C ARG A 146 -11.41 7.43 16.54
N ASP A 147 -12.14 8.48 16.23
CA ASP A 147 -13.44 8.34 15.57
C ASP A 147 -13.29 8.18 14.04
N HIS A 148 -12.11 8.53 13.51
CA HIS A 148 -11.82 8.55 12.08
C HIS A 148 -10.47 7.90 11.75
N PRO A 149 -10.31 6.59 12.02
CA PRO A 149 -9.04 5.89 11.79
C PRO A 149 -8.61 5.96 10.33
N SER A 150 -7.31 5.96 10.10
CA SER A 150 -6.73 6.07 8.76
C SER A 150 -5.67 5.00 8.53
N MET A 151 -5.54 4.53 7.29
CA MET A 151 -4.34 3.82 6.86
C MET A 151 -3.27 4.86 6.49
N VAL A 152 -2.10 4.75 7.10
CA VAL A 152 -0.96 5.62 6.86
C VAL A 152 0.12 4.85 6.12
N MET A 153 0.59 5.42 5.02
CA MET A 153 1.72 4.95 4.25
C MET A 153 2.93 5.81 4.54
N LYS A 154 4.10 5.20 4.67
CA LYS A 154 5.38 5.90 4.58
C LYS A 154 6.27 5.24 3.53
N SER A 155 6.98 6.06 2.75
CA SER A 155 8.06 5.60 1.89
C SER A 155 9.16 6.64 1.77
N ASN A 156 10.37 6.30 2.24
CA ASN A 156 11.51 7.21 2.17
C ASN A 156 12.09 7.29 0.75
N GLU A 157 11.91 6.26 -0.06
CA GLU A 157 12.48 6.15 -1.40
C GLU A 157 11.54 6.63 -2.49
N SER A 158 10.24 6.79 -2.20
CA SER A 158 9.26 7.17 -3.20
C SER A 158 9.56 8.53 -3.84
N ASN A 159 9.47 8.55 -5.16
CA ASN A 159 9.54 9.75 -5.98
C ASN A 159 8.22 10.55 -5.98
N TYR A 160 7.17 10.00 -5.38
CA TYR A 160 5.82 10.57 -5.43
C TYR A 160 5.30 10.94 -4.05
N PHE A 161 5.27 10.00 -3.10
CA PHE A 161 4.68 10.21 -1.79
C PHE A 161 5.63 9.74 -0.69
N ARG A 162 6.05 10.67 0.18
CA ARG A 162 6.76 10.32 1.42
C ARG A 162 5.82 9.83 2.50
N GLU A 163 4.64 10.43 2.55
CA GLU A 163 3.55 10.01 3.42
C GLU A 163 2.23 10.04 2.66
N ALA A 164 1.35 9.08 2.94
CA ALA A 164 -0.06 9.15 2.56
C ALA A 164 -0.94 8.74 3.75
N ARG A 165 -2.09 9.37 3.89
CA ARG A 165 -3.10 9.08 4.90
C ARG A 165 -4.44 8.90 4.23
N LEU A 166 -4.89 7.66 4.14
CA LEU A 166 -6.12 7.23 3.48
C LEU A 166 -7.19 6.88 4.51
N THR A 167 -8.39 7.42 4.34
CA THR A 167 -9.54 7.15 5.21
C THR A 167 -10.84 7.27 4.41
N TYR A 168 -11.98 6.97 5.04
CA TYR A 168 -13.31 7.06 4.45
C TYR A 168 -14.14 8.12 5.17
N LEU A 169 -14.82 8.98 4.42
CA LEU A 169 -15.69 10.05 4.92
C LEU A 169 -17.16 9.62 4.82
N PRO A 170 -17.81 9.20 5.93
CA PRO A 170 -19.16 8.61 5.87
C PRO A 170 -20.27 9.60 5.52
N ASP A 171 -20.07 10.88 5.79
CA ASP A 171 -21.01 11.95 5.46
C ASP A 171 -21.14 12.20 3.95
N ARG A 172 -20.08 11.90 3.20
CA ARG A 172 -20.00 12.10 1.75
C ARG A 172 -19.89 10.80 0.96
N GLU A 173 -19.75 9.68 1.66
CA GLU A 173 -19.57 8.33 1.12
C GLU A 173 -18.37 8.18 0.16
N ILE A 174 -17.27 8.89 0.45
CA ILE A 174 -16.06 8.88 -0.38
C ILE A 174 -14.82 8.50 0.43
N TYR A 175 -13.77 8.10 -0.27
CA TYR A 175 -12.43 7.98 0.30
C TYR A 175 -11.69 9.30 0.16
N GLN A 176 -10.94 9.67 1.20
CA GLN A 176 -10.01 10.80 1.17
C GLN A 176 -8.61 10.32 1.46
N MET A 177 -7.66 10.76 0.63
CA MET A 177 -6.23 10.56 0.85
C MET A 177 -5.52 11.90 0.93
N LYS A 178 -4.80 12.15 2.01
CA LYS A 178 -3.86 13.28 2.12
C LYS A 178 -2.45 12.75 1.92
N THR A 179 -1.62 13.43 1.15
CA THR A 179 -0.24 13.01 0.91
C THR A 179 0.74 14.15 1.12
N THR A 180 1.96 13.81 1.52
CA THR A 180 3.11 14.71 1.52
C THR A 180 4.13 14.18 0.51
N GLY A 181 4.49 14.99 -0.48
CA GLY A 181 5.48 14.66 -1.51
C GLY A 181 6.93 14.80 -1.00
N PRO A 182 7.92 14.37 -1.80
CA PRO A 182 9.35 14.59 -1.50
C PRO A 182 9.74 16.08 -1.47
N ASP A 183 8.96 16.92 -2.14
CA ASP A 183 9.03 18.39 -2.11
C ASP A 183 8.41 19.01 -0.85
N GLY A 184 7.83 18.19 0.04
CA GLY A 184 7.06 18.64 1.19
C GLY A 184 5.66 19.16 0.83
N ALA A 185 5.26 19.11 -0.44
CA ALA A 185 3.96 19.62 -0.85
C ALA A 185 2.84 18.68 -0.40
N GLU A 186 1.82 19.27 0.24
CA GLU A 186 0.62 18.57 0.67
C GLU A 186 -0.45 18.57 -0.43
N ARG A 187 -1.03 17.39 -0.67
CA ARG A 187 -2.10 17.21 -1.66
C ARG A 187 -3.24 16.44 -1.03
N VAL A 188 -4.47 16.81 -1.39
CA VAL A 188 -5.70 16.15 -0.94
C VAL A 188 -6.37 15.53 -2.14
N TYR A 189 -6.65 14.24 -2.05
CA TYR A 189 -7.33 13.46 -3.07
C TYR A 189 -8.62 12.90 -2.53
N GLU A 190 -9.63 12.82 -3.38
CA GLU A 190 -10.95 12.30 -3.03
C GLU A 190 -11.49 11.43 -4.16
N GLY A 191 -12.25 10.40 -3.82
CA GLY A 191 -12.90 9.57 -4.83
C GLY A 191 -13.49 8.27 -4.30
N THR A 192 -13.72 7.32 -5.21
CA THR A 192 -14.49 6.09 -4.98
C THR A 192 -13.90 4.93 -5.77
N PHE A 193 -14.46 3.74 -5.60
CA PHE A 193 -14.14 2.62 -6.47
C PHE A 193 -14.66 2.86 -7.89
N GLU A 194 -13.76 2.87 -8.87
CA GLU A 194 -14.09 2.82 -10.31
C GLU A 194 -14.41 1.37 -10.72
N VAL A 195 -13.66 0.41 -10.17
CA VAL A 195 -13.97 -1.01 -10.23
C VAL A 195 -14.26 -1.46 -8.80
N PRO A 196 -15.47 -1.99 -8.53
CA PRO A 196 -15.85 -2.42 -7.18
C PRO A 196 -14.96 -3.56 -6.70
N VAL A 197 -15.00 -3.79 -5.39
CA VAL A 197 -14.28 -4.89 -4.75
C VAL A 197 -14.87 -6.22 -5.22
N GLU A 198 -14.03 -7.04 -5.83
CA GLU A 198 -14.39 -8.39 -6.26
C GLU A 198 -13.44 -9.39 -5.61
N LYS A 199 -14.03 -10.41 -4.98
CA LYS A 199 -13.32 -11.60 -4.50
C LYS A 199 -13.43 -12.67 -5.57
N TYR A 200 -12.32 -13.29 -5.95
CA TYR A 200 -12.29 -14.32 -6.97
C TYR A 200 -11.26 -15.40 -6.65
N GLN A 201 -11.49 -16.62 -7.12
CA GLN A 201 -10.52 -17.70 -7.06
C GLN A 201 -9.47 -17.50 -8.17
N GLY A 202 -8.21 -17.33 -7.81
CA GLY A 202 -7.10 -17.22 -8.75
C GLY A 202 -6.63 -18.57 -9.28
N ASP A 203 -5.72 -18.52 -10.26
CA ASP A 203 -5.12 -19.73 -10.86
C ASP A 203 -4.23 -20.51 -9.88
N ASP A 204 -3.91 -19.92 -8.74
CA ASP A 204 -3.20 -20.54 -7.61
C ASP A 204 -4.14 -21.22 -6.61
N ASP A 205 -5.42 -21.38 -6.97
CA ASP A 205 -6.48 -21.90 -6.12
C ASP A 205 -6.65 -21.11 -4.81
N ARG A 206 -6.36 -19.80 -4.82
CA ARG A 206 -6.57 -18.92 -3.66
C ARG A 206 -7.60 -17.84 -3.93
N MET A 207 -8.23 -17.39 -2.86
CA MET A 207 -9.11 -16.22 -2.91
C MET A 207 -8.29 -14.93 -3.00
N HIS A 208 -8.45 -14.22 -4.10
CA HIS A 208 -7.86 -12.91 -4.34
C HIS A 208 -8.89 -11.80 -4.23
N VAL A 209 -8.42 -10.62 -3.88
CA VAL A 209 -9.20 -9.38 -3.95
C VAL A 209 -8.64 -8.52 -5.07
N LYS A 210 -9.52 -8.02 -5.95
CA LYS A 210 -9.21 -6.98 -6.94
C LYS A 210 -10.18 -5.81 -6.83
N TYR A 211 -9.69 -4.61 -7.14
CA TYR A 211 -10.48 -3.38 -7.22
C TYR A 211 -9.67 -2.28 -7.90
N LYS A 212 -10.34 -1.16 -8.24
CA LYS A 212 -9.68 0.10 -8.57
C LYS A 212 -10.26 1.22 -7.75
N LEU A 213 -9.49 1.73 -6.79
CA LEU A 213 -9.84 2.94 -6.03
C LEU A 213 -9.22 4.14 -6.75
N ALA A 214 -10.05 5.00 -7.33
CA ALA A 214 -9.62 6.18 -8.07
C ALA A 214 -9.84 7.44 -7.22
N LEU A 215 -8.79 8.23 -7.03
CA LEU A 215 -8.76 9.41 -6.18
C LEU A 215 -8.24 10.61 -6.99
N ALA A 216 -9.05 11.65 -7.16
CA ALA A 216 -8.68 12.86 -7.87
C ALA A 216 -8.30 13.97 -6.88
N GLN A 217 -7.25 14.72 -7.19
CA GLN A 217 -6.79 15.83 -6.37
C GLN A 217 -7.84 16.95 -6.37
N THR A 218 -8.23 17.41 -5.17
CA THR A 218 -9.25 18.45 -5.01
C THR A 218 -8.67 19.83 -4.72
N ASN A 219 -7.40 19.89 -4.29
CA ASN A 219 -6.69 21.13 -3.99
C ASN A 219 -5.68 21.54 -5.08
N GLY A 220 -5.81 21.02 -6.30
CA GLY A 220 -4.99 21.42 -7.44
C GLY A 220 -5.42 22.78 -7.99
N THR A 221 -4.45 23.63 -8.36
CA THR A 221 -4.75 24.99 -8.85
C THR A 221 -4.74 25.12 -10.37
N THR A 222 -4.04 24.21 -11.05
CA THR A 222 -3.97 24.16 -12.52
C THR A 222 -4.09 22.72 -13.00
N PRO A 223 -4.53 22.46 -14.25
CA PRO A 223 -4.60 21.09 -14.76
C PRO A 223 -3.26 20.34 -14.68
N ARG A 224 -2.13 21.02 -14.95
CA ARG A 224 -0.79 20.41 -14.86
C ARG A 224 -0.38 20.02 -13.45
N ASP A 225 -0.97 20.66 -12.44
CA ASP A 225 -0.75 20.43 -11.02
C ASP A 225 -1.89 19.62 -10.37
N THR A 226 -2.89 19.22 -11.16
CA THR A 226 -4.01 18.40 -10.69
C THR A 226 -3.77 16.96 -11.07
N TRP A 227 -3.64 16.11 -10.06
CA TRP A 227 -3.29 14.70 -10.21
C TRP A 227 -4.47 13.78 -9.93
N GLN A 228 -4.39 12.57 -10.47
CA GLN A 228 -5.19 11.42 -10.05
C GLN A 228 -4.26 10.30 -9.61
N VAL A 229 -4.66 9.60 -8.56
CA VAL A 229 -4.03 8.37 -8.10
C VAL A 229 -5.06 7.25 -8.20
N ILE A 230 -4.69 6.13 -8.80
CA ILE A 230 -5.51 4.92 -8.80
C ILE A 230 -4.72 3.82 -8.12
N PHE A 231 -5.27 3.26 -7.03
CA PHE A 231 -4.81 2.00 -6.48
C PHE A 231 -5.54 0.87 -7.18
N ASN A 232 -4.86 0.27 -8.16
CA ASN A 232 -5.37 -0.83 -8.95
C ASN A 232 -4.85 -2.15 -8.36
N GLN A 233 -5.64 -2.70 -7.45
CA GLN A 233 -5.38 -3.96 -6.76
C GLN A 233 -5.67 -5.11 -7.72
N GLN A 234 -4.68 -5.98 -7.95
CA GLN A 234 -4.75 -7.06 -8.93
C GLN A 234 -4.92 -8.43 -8.28
N GLU A 235 -4.06 -8.72 -7.31
CA GLU A 235 -3.97 -9.97 -6.56
C GLU A 235 -3.42 -9.65 -5.16
N ASN A 236 -3.57 -10.54 -4.19
CA ASN A 236 -3.29 -10.24 -2.77
C ASN A 236 -1.86 -9.75 -2.48
N ASN A 237 -0.90 -10.05 -3.35
CA ASN A 237 0.51 -9.67 -3.23
C ASN A 237 0.94 -8.57 -4.22
N ARG A 238 0.03 -7.98 -5.00
CA ARG A 238 0.35 -6.98 -6.04
C ARG A 238 -0.75 -5.95 -6.25
N TYR A 239 -0.35 -4.68 -6.22
CA TYR A 239 -1.14 -3.58 -6.76
C TYR A 239 -0.30 -2.66 -7.64
N LEU A 240 -0.98 -1.90 -8.50
CA LEU A 240 -0.39 -0.81 -9.25
C LEU A 240 -0.87 0.51 -8.66
N MET A 241 0.06 1.43 -8.38
CA MET A 241 -0.26 2.82 -8.15
C MET A 241 -0.13 3.58 -9.46
N GLU A 242 -1.24 3.84 -10.12
CA GLU A 242 -1.28 4.55 -11.39
C GLU A 242 -1.44 6.04 -11.14
N LEU A 243 -0.55 6.85 -11.71
CA LEU A 243 -0.55 8.29 -11.56
C LEU A 243 -1.02 8.92 -12.86
N GLY A 244 -2.02 9.79 -12.77
CA GLY A 244 -2.55 10.58 -13.88
C GLY A 244 -2.36 12.07 -13.66
N ARG A 245 -2.18 12.83 -14.74
CA ARG A 245 -2.26 14.30 -14.72
C ARG A 245 -3.46 14.78 -15.49
N GLN A 246 -4.13 15.81 -15.00
CA GLN A 246 -5.28 16.37 -15.68
C GLN A 246 -4.84 17.04 -16.99
N GLN A 247 -5.50 16.67 -18.07
CA GLN A 247 -5.43 17.33 -19.36
C GLN A 247 -6.86 17.57 -19.84
N SER A 248 -7.27 18.83 -19.83
CA SER A 248 -8.66 19.22 -20.09
C SER A 248 -9.61 18.56 -19.07
N ASP A 249 -10.52 17.72 -19.53
CA ASP A 249 -11.56 17.03 -18.76
C ASP A 249 -11.18 15.61 -18.35
N ARG A 250 -9.99 15.12 -18.73
CA ARG A 250 -9.54 13.75 -18.47
C ARG A 250 -8.19 13.70 -17.78
N PHE A 251 -7.91 12.58 -17.12
CA PHE A 251 -6.58 12.27 -16.61
C PHE A 251 -5.83 11.41 -17.62
N LEU A 252 -4.62 11.84 -18.00
CA LEU A 252 -3.72 11.02 -18.79
C LEU A 252 -2.69 10.37 -17.88
N ARG A 253 -2.45 9.07 -18.10
CA ARG A 253 -1.43 8.29 -17.38
C ARG A 253 -0.07 8.98 -17.52
N PHE A 254 0.49 9.36 -16.38
CA PHE A 254 1.81 9.97 -16.25
C PHE A 254 2.88 8.94 -15.88
N ASP A 255 2.57 8.05 -14.92
CA ASP A 255 3.44 6.95 -14.52
C ASP A 255 2.63 5.82 -13.87
N THR A 256 3.29 4.71 -13.58
CA THR A 256 2.75 3.60 -12.79
C THR A 256 3.85 3.05 -11.89
N VAL A 257 3.58 2.95 -10.60
CA VAL A 257 4.44 2.22 -9.66
C VAL A 257 3.89 0.81 -9.55
N ALA A 258 4.65 -0.17 -10.05
CA ALA A 258 4.33 -1.58 -9.91
C ALA A 258 4.84 -2.07 -8.55
N THR A 259 3.94 -2.46 -7.66
CA THR A 259 4.29 -2.87 -6.29
C THR A 259 4.14 -4.37 -6.10
N GLN A 260 5.04 -4.94 -5.31
CA GLN A 260 5.01 -6.32 -4.86
C GLN A 260 5.13 -6.35 -3.35
N ARG A 261 4.33 -7.17 -2.68
CA ARG A 261 4.41 -7.32 -1.22
C ARG A 261 5.77 -7.90 -0.81
N GLN A 262 6.38 -7.33 0.22
CA GLN A 262 7.61 -7.86 0.80
C GLN A 262 7.30 -9.06 1.71
N GLY A 263 8.23 -10.02 1.79
CA GLY A 263 8.08 -11.20 2.65
C GLY A 263 7.12 -12.28 2.13
N THR A 264 6.30 -12.01 1.11
CA THR A 264 5.62 -13.07 0.37
C THR A 264 6.58 -13.65 -0.65
N SER A 265 7.05 -14.87 -0.42
CA SER A 265 7.61 -15.68 -1.48
C SER A 265 6.54 -15.87 -2.55
N PHE A 266 6.91 -15.76 -3.84
CA PHE A 266 6.09 -16.22 -4.97
C PHE A 266 5.55 -17.64 -4.76
N ALA A 267 6.15 -18.41 -3.84
CA ALA A 267 5.78 -19.79 -3.57
C ALA A 267 4.69 -20.02 -2.51
N LYS A 268 4.38 -19.12 -1.55
CA LYS A 268 3.41 -19.44 -0.47
C LYS A 268 2.84 -18.22 0.26
N SER A 269 1.52 -18.12 0.35
CA SER A 269 0.80 -17.64 1.54
C SER A 269 -0.65 -18.15 1.48
N ASP A 270 -0.95 -19.12 2.33
CA ASP A 270 -2.19 -19.91 2.36
C ASP A 270 -3.32 -19.19 3.07
N ASP A 271 -4.53 -19.38 2.52
CA ASP A 271 -5.88 -19.29 3.09
C ASP A 271 -6.29 -18.04 3.88
N ASP A 272 -7.60 -17.88 4.09
CA ASP A 272 -8.14 -17.02 5.15
C ASP A 272 -7.22 -17.19 6.35
N TYR A 273 -6.64 -16.09 6.86
CA TYR A 273 -5.46 -16.13 7.74
C TYR A 273 -5.61 -17.01 8.99
N GLY A 274 -6.81 -17.56 9.24
CA GLY A 274 -7.07 -18.69 10.09
C GLY A 274 -6.67 -18.37 11.51
N ASP A 275 -5.87 -19.25 12.10
CA ASP A 275 -5.33 -19.03 13.45
C ASP A 275 -4.40 -17.81 13.53
N ARG A 276 -3.98 -17.23 12.40
CA ARG A 276 -3.16 -16.02 12.30
C ARG A 276 -3.94 -14.81 11.82
N GLU A 277 -5.27 -14.80 11.87
CA GLU A 277 -6.05 -13.59 11.57
C GLU A 277 -5.74 -12.48 12.58
N CYS A 278 -5.47 -11.27 12.09
CA CYS A 278 -5.26 -10.09 12.91
C CYS A 278 -6.56 -9.74 13.64
N ILE A 279 -6.52 -9.68 14.97
CA ILE A 279 -7.70 -9.44 15.81
C ILE A 279 -8.39 -8.09 15.54
N ILE A 280 -7.63 -7.10 15.06
CA ILE A 280 -8.12 -5.74 14.82
C ILE A 280 -8.58 -5.56 13.38
N SER A 281 -7.69 -5.89 12.44
CA SER A 281 -7.94 -5.61 11.03
C SER A 281 -8.71 -6.77 10.37
N GLY A 282 -8.36 -8.02 10.68
CA GLY A 282 -8.77 -9.21 9.92
C GLY A 282 -7.74 -9.62 8.86
N GLY A 283 -6.63 -8.87 8.73
CA GLY A 283 -5.51 -9.19 7.83
C GLY A 283 -4.56 -10.26 8.36
N LEU A 284 -3.44 -10.53 7.66
CA LEU A 284 -2.43 -11.50 8.11
C LEU A 284 -1.75 -11.01 9.38
N GLY A 285 -1.90 -11.78 10.45
CA GLY A 285 -1.13 -11.66 11.66
C GLY A 285 0.33 -12.03 11.44
N THR A 286 1.22 -11.07 11.70
CA THR A 286 2.67 -11.25 11.60
C THR A 286 3.36 -11.24 12.96
N SER A 287 2.64 -10.79 14.01
CA SER A 287 3.14 -10.73 15.38
C SER A 287 2.04 -11.11 16.38
N GLN A 288 2.42 -11.64 17.54
CA GLN A 288 1.50 -12.01 18.60
C GLN A 288 1.44 -10.94 19.70
N VAL A 289 0.25 -10.77 20.26
CA VAL A 289 -0.04 -10.01 21.47
C VAL A 289 -0.74 -10.94 22.47
N SER A 290 -0.65 -10.66 23.76
CA SER A 290 -1.26 -11.51 24.79
C SER A 290 -2.06 -10.68 25.78
N TYR A 291 -3.21 -11.20 26.18
CA TYR A 291 -4.09 -10.58 27.17
C TYR A 291 -4.81 -11.67 27.97
N ASN A 292 -4.79 -11.56 29.30
CA ASN A 292 -5.42 -12.53 30.21
C ASN A 292 -5.06 -14.00 29.92
N GLY A 293 -3.78 -14.26 29.57
CA GLY A 293 -3.28 -15.61 29.28
C GLY A 293 -3.70 -16.18 27.92
N LYS A 294 -4.43 -15.42 27.10
CA LYS A 294 -4.76 -15.76 25.71
C LYS A 294 -3.86 -14.99 24.75
N SER A 295 -3.44 -15.65 23.66
CA SER A 295 -2.64 -15.04 22.60
C SER A 295 -3.52 -14.70 21.39
N TYR A 296 -3.28 -13.54 20.81
CA TYR A 296 -3.96 -13.02 19.63
C TYR A 296 -2.92 -12.55 18.61
N TRP A 297 -3.29 -12.52 17.33
CA TRP A 297 -2.40 -12.05 16.29
C TRP A 297 -2.71 -10.60 15.89
N VAL A 298 -1.68 -9.88 15.47
CA VAL A 298 -1.78 -8.53 14.91
C VAL A 298 -0.88 -8.41 13.67
N CYS A 299 -1.34 -7.66 12.68
CA CYS A 299 -0.67 -7.54 11.38
C CYS A 299 0.45 -6.49 11.34
N CYS A 300 0.44 -5.52 12.26
CA CYS A 300 1.41 -4.44 12.30
C CYS A 300 1.49 -3.79 13.70
N SER A 301 2.49 -2.94 13.89
CA SER A 301 2.70 -2.16 15.13
C SER A 301 1.50 -1.27 15.48
N GLY A 302 0.79 -0.74 14.49
CA GLY A 302 -0.45 0.02 14.69
C GLY A 302 -1.57 -0.82 15.31
N CYS A 303 -1.73 -2.06 14.85
CA CYS A 303 -2.68 -2.99 15.46
C CYS A 303 -2.23 -3.41 16.86
N LYS A 304 -0.94 -3.72 17.06
CA LYS A 304 -0.43 -3.97 18.43
C LYS A 304 -0.78 -2.84 19.38
N ALA A 305 -0.51 -1.60 18.98
CA ALA A 305 -0.76 -0.45 19.82
C ALA A 305 -2.24 -0.23 20.13
N ALA A 306 -3.14 -0.48 19.17
CA ALA A 306 -4.58 -0.40 19.41
C ALA A 306 -5.10 -1.53 20.29
N PHE A 307 -4.51 -2.73 20.22
CA PHE A 307 -4.84 -3.86 21.10
C PHE A 307 -4.40 -3.57 22.53
N ASP A 308 -3.19 -3.08 22.72
CA ASP A 308 -2.64 -2.78 24.04
C ASP A 308 -3.45 -1.65 24.75
N GLU A 309 -4.15 -0.81 23.99
CA GLU A 309 -4.93 0.33 24.48
C GLU A 309 -6.35 -0.03 24.93
N ASP A 310 -7.04 -0.89 24.17
CA ASP A 310 -8.39 -1.38 24.48
C ASP A 310 -8.58 -2.85 24.08
N PRO A 311 -7.94 -3.78 24.80
CA PRO A 311 -7.91 -5.19 24.41
C PRO A 311 -9.30 -5.83 24.50
N GLU A 312 -10.11 -5.47 25.50
CA GLU A 312 -11.42 -6.07 25.72
C GLU A 312 -12.38 -5.81 24.56
N THR A 313 -12.42 -4.57 24.04
CA THR A 313 -13.27 -4.21 22.89
C THR A 313 -12.89 -5.03 21.65
N TRP A 314 -11.60 -5.11 21.31
CA TRP A 314 -11.15 -5.85 20.13
C TRP A 314 -11.36 -7.36 20.26
N ILE A 315 -11.18 -7.91 21.46
CA ILE A 315 -11.45 -9.32 21.73
C ILE A 315 -12.95 -9.62 21.55
N ALA A 316 -13.82 -8.78 22.09
CA ALA A 316 -15.26 -8.95 21.94
C ALA A 316 -15.72 -8.86 20.48
N GLU A 317 -15.21 -7.88 19.72
CA GLU A 317 -15.51 -7.75 18.29
C GLU A 317 -14.98 -8.94 17.48
N TYR A 318 -13.77 -9.42 17.79
CA TYR A 318 -13.19 -10.59 17.14
C TYR A 318 -13.98 -11.87 17.43
N GLU A 319 -14.32 -12.14 18.69
CA GLU A 319 -15.12 -13.31 19.07
C GLU A 319 -16.52 -13.27 18.43
N ALA A 320 -17.12 -12.09 18.30
CA ALA A 320 -18.38 -11.91 17.58
C ALA A 320 -18.24 -12.23 16.08
N LYS A 321 -17.17 -11.77 15.44
CA LYS A 321 -16.85 -12.09 14.03
C LYS A 321 -16.63 -13.59 13.84
N GLN A 322 -15.88 -14.26 14.72
CA GLN A 322 -15.62 -15.70 14.61
C GLN A 322 -16.91 -16.53 14.76
N LYS A 323 -17.82 -16.12 15.67
CA LYS A 323 -19.14 -16.78 15.81
C LYS A 323 -20.04 -16.60 14.59
N ALA A 324 -19.90 -15.50 13.84
CA ALA A 324 -20.66 -15.25 12.63
C ALA A 324 -20.10 -16.00 11.40
N LYS A 325 -18.84 -16.47 11.47
CA LYS A 325 -18.21 -17.31 10.44
C LYS A 325 -18.50 -18.81 10.63
N GLN A 326 -18.98 -19.22 11.81
CA GLN A 326 -19.43 -20.59 12.14
C GLN A 326 -20.90 -20.82 11.81
#